data_AF-A0AAD4S7U6-F1
#
_entry.id   AF-A0AAD4S7U6-F1
#
_cell.length_a   1.000
_cell.length_b   1.000
_cell.length_c   1.000
_cell.angle_alpha   90.00
_cell.angle_beta   90.00
_cell.angle_gamma   90.00
#
_symmetry.space_group_name_H-M   'P 1'
#
loop_
_entity.id
_entity.type
_entity.pdbx_description
1 polymer ?
#
loop_
_entity_poly.entity_id
_entity_poly.type
_entity_poly.pdbx_seq_one_letter_code
_entity_poly.pdbx_strand_id
1 'polypeptide(L)'
;MVKIGITRRTSHGVLAGSNLLFLLMIISILICTEMASATRWQDMCTLGDTYIERDFAPPSSLGSCDYCIMWCRNLCSSFGTSALKNPCSYTSPTAPVYCQCCCSKRPSTSPQLPPNPPSVGQFTGGDITDICTFAPEQTYLPINHARGTDCVLSPQCENKCQERGLLSAGSQCVGSLISSEEAYTWIEQCCCRTPPPPRLSPSPPSPPPPSPSPPPSVFPPPPPVSPPPPSPSPTPPPSPPTPSPPPPTPSILTLTRHLLWML
;
A
#
# COMPACT_ATOMS: atom_id res chain seq x y z
N MET A 1 -22.39 -46.43 64.86
CA MET A 1 -21.63 -46.91 63.68
C MET A 1 -22.22 -46.28 62.43
N VAL A 2 -21.56 -45.27 61.87
CA VAL A 2 -22.03 -44.54 60.68
C VAL A 2 -21.14 -44.94 59.51
N LYS A 3 -21.73 -45.59 58.51
CA LYS A 3 -21.04 -46.12 57.33
C LYS A 3 -21.12 -45.07 56.21
N ILE A 4 -20.04 -44.34 56.00
CA ILE A 4 -19.91 -43.36 54.92
C ILE A 4 -19.42 -44.10 53.66
N GLY A 5 -20.25 -44.14 52.63
CA GLY A 5 -19.93 -44.73 51.33
C GLY A 5 -19.36 -43.68 50.37
N ILE A 6 -18.11 -43.86 49.94
CA ILE A 6 -17.48 -43.05 48.89
C ILE A 6 -17.79 -43.69 47.54
N THR A 7 -18.61 -43.03 46.73
CA THR A 7 -18.86 -43.43 45.33
C THR A 7 -17.83 -42.78 44.41
N ARG A 8 -16.92 -43.61 43.88
CA ARG A 8 -15.92 -43.22 42.88
C ARG A 8 -16.62 -43.07 41.52
N ARG A 9 -16.82 -41.82 41.05
CA ARG A 9 -17.29 -41.53 39.69
C ARG A 9 -16.16 -41.79 38.68
N THR A 10 -16.32 -42.84 37.89
CA THR A 10 -15.48 -43.12 36.72
C THR A 10 -15.89 -42.16 35.59
N SER A 11 -15.07 -41.16 35.29
CA SER A 11 -15.28 -40.26 34.14
C SER A 11 -14.96 -41.00 32.84
N HIS A 12 -15.99 -41.39 32.11
CA HIS A 12 -15.86 -41.95 30.76
C HIS A 12 -15.41 -40.87 29.76
N GLY A 13 -14.13 -40.93 29.37
CA GLY A 13 -13.64 -40.71 28.01
C GLY A 13 -14.08 -39.45 27.25
N VAL A 14 -13.53 -38.29 27.61
CA VAL A 14 -13.52 -37.08 26.75
C VAL A 14 -12.32 -37.14 25.77
N LEU A 15 -12.16 -38.25 25.04
CA LEU A 15 -11.06 -38.42 24.07
C LEU A 15 -11.53 -38.55 22.61
N ALA A 16 -12.84 -38.61 22.37
CA ALA A 16 -13.39 -38.64 21.00
C ALA A 16 -13.64 -37.24 20.40
N GLY A 17 -13.60 -36.16 21.20
CA GLY A 17 -13.86 -34.79 20.73
C GLY A 17 -12.62 -34.04 20.21
N SER A 18 -11.41 -34.51 20.55
CA SER A 18 -10.17 -33.78 20.23
C SER A 18 -9.80 -33.85 18.75
N ASN A 19 -10.08 -34.97 18.09
CA ASN A 19 -9.77 -35.14 16.67
C ASN A 19 -10.68 -34.27 15.78
N LEU A 20 -11.95 -34.08 16.16
CA LEU A 20 -12.89 -33.24 15.42
C LEU A 20 -12.52 -31.75 15.49
N LEU A 21 -12.14 -31.27 16.69
CA LEU A 21 -11.67 -29.89 16.86
C LEU A 21 -10.39 -29.61 16.09
N PHE A 22 -9.45 -30.56 16.07
CA PHE A 22 -8.22 -30.43 15.30
C PHE A 22 -8.49 -30.39 13.79
N LEU A 23 -9.42 -31.22 13.30
CA LEU A 23 -9.85 -31.22 11.89
C LEU A 23 -10.55 -29.92 11.50
N LEU A 24 -11.42 -29.38 12.37
CA LEU A 24 -12.08 -28.09 12.13
C LEU A 24 -11.09 -26.91 12.13
N MET A 25 -10.06 -26.95 12.99
CA MET A 25 -8.98 -25.96 12.99
C MET A 25 -8.15 -26.05 11.71
N ILE A 26 -7.78 -27.25 11.26
CA ILE A 26 -7.04 -27.43 10.00
C ILE A 26 -7.85 -26.99 8.79
N ILE A 27 -9.15 -27.32 8.73
CA ILE A 27 -10.04 -26.86 7.64
C ILE A 27 -10.18 -25.34 7.68
N SER A 28 -10.35 -24.74 8.86
CA SER A 28 -10.41 -23.27 9.00
C SER A 28 -9.12 -22.61 8.54
N ILE A 29 -7.96 -23.17 8.94
CA ILE A 29 -6.65 -22.67 8.50
C ILE A 29 -6.49 -22.85 6.99
N LEU A 30 -6.85 -23.99 6.39
CA LEU A 30 -6.79 -24.26 4.95
C LEU A 30 -7.68 -23.31 4.14
N ILE A 31 -8.90 -23.04 4.61
CA ILE A 31 -9.79 -22.04 4.00
C ILE A 31 -9.18 -20.64 4.13
N CYS A 32 -8.53 -20.33 5.26
CA CYS A 32 -7.81 -19.07 5.44
C CYS A 32 -6.50 -18.99 4.60
N THR A 33 -5.80 -20.09 4.33
CA THR A 33 -4.54 -20.10 3.55
C THR A 33 -4.75 -20.21 2.04
N GLU A 34 -5.82 -20.82 1.56
CA GLU A 34 -6.21 -20.76 0.14
C GLU A 34 -6.63 -19.33 -0.26
N MET A 35 -7.24 -18.58 0.66
CA MET A 35 -7.41 -17.13 0.52
C MET A 35 -6.06 -16.37 0.52
N ALA A 36 -5.02 -16.94 1.14
CA ALA A 36 -3.70 -16.34 1.22
C ALA A 36 -2.82 -16.60 -0.02
N SER A 37 -3.02 -17.69 -0.80
CA SER A 37 -2.23 -17.93 -2.02
C SER A 37 -2.64 -17.05 -3.20
N ALA A 38 -3.82 -16.44 -3.12
CA ALA A 38 -4.34 -15.46 -4.06
C ALA A 38 -3.79 -14.02 -3.79
N THR A 39 -3.23 -13.75 -2.60
CA THR A 39 -2.69 -12.44 -2.19
C THR A 39 -1.49 -11.88 -2.98
N ARG A 40 -0.97 -12.59 -3.98
CA ARG A 40 0.30 -12.24 -4.64
C ARG A 40 0.30 -10.88 -5.36
N TRP A 41 -0.87 -10.33 -5.67
CA TRP A 41 -1.01 -9.03 -6.35
C TRP A 41 -1.12 -7.84 -5.39
N GLN A 42 -1.27 -8.08 -4.08
CA GLN A 42 -1.31 -7.04 -3.04
C GLN A 42 -0.03 -6.18 -2.96
N ASP A 43 1.05 -6.62 -3.62
CA ASP A 43 2.38 -5.99 -3.61
C ASP A 43 2.75 -5.20 -4.89
N MET A 44 1.81 -4.94 -5.81
CA MET A 44 2.19 -4.26 -7.06
C MET A 44 2.13 -2.73 -6.94
N CYS A 45 0.98 -2.16 -6.56
CA CYS A 45 0.77 -0.72 -6.46
C CYS A 45 0.33 -0.35 -5.04
N THR A 46 0.88 0.72 -4.48
CA THR A 46 0.36 1.29 -3.23
C THR A 46 -0.82 2.23 -3.50
N LEU A 47 -1.69 2.46 -2.51
CA LEU A 47 -2.76 3.45 -2.63
C LEU A 47 -2.18 4.82 -3.00
N GLY A 48 -2.76 5.45 -4.03
CA GLY A 48 -2.27 6.69 -4.63
C GLY A 48 -1.26 6.50 -5.77
N ASP A 49 -0.74 5.29 -6.01
CA ASP A 49 -0.05 4.98 -7.26
C ASP A 49 -1.06 4.76 -8.40
N THR A 50 -0.60 4.87 -9.64
CA THR A 50 -1.42 4.59 -10.82
C THR A 50 -1.15 3.17 -11.31
N TYR A 51 -2.19 2.36 -11.38
CA TYR A 51 -2.16 1.02 -11.94
C TYR A 51 -2.56 1.05 -13.41
N ILE A 52 -1.83 0.33 -14.26
CA ILE A 52 -2.10 0.30 -15.70
C ILE A 52 -1.86 -1.10 -16.20
N GLU A 53 -2.79 -1.62 -16.99
CA GLU A 53 -2.64 -2.93 -17.61
C GLU A 53 -2.88 -2.87 -19.12
N ARG A 54 -2.19 -3.77 -19.82
CA ARG A 54 -2.34 -3.98 -21.25
C ARG A 54 -2.02 -5.43 -21.58
N ASP A 55 -2.84 -6.02 -22.44
CA ASP A 55 -2.53 -7.30 -23.07
C ASP A 55 -1.90 -7.11 -24.45
N PHE A 56 -0.96 -8.00 -24.77
CA PHE A 56 -0.32 -8.07 -26.08
C PHE A 56 -0.64 -9.42 -26.71
N ALA A 57 -1.34 -9.40 -27.86
CA ALA A 57 -1.66 -10.61 -28.60
C ALA A 57 -0.38 -11.34 -29.07
N PRO A 58 -0.27 -12.67 -28.89
CA PRO A 58 0.76 -13.46 -29.57
C PRO A 58 0.46 -13.46 -31.08
N PRO A 59 1.46 -13.58 -32.00
CA PRO A 59 2.82 -14.07 -31.84
C PRO A 59 3.87 -13.02 -32.20
N SER A 60 3.61 -11.74 -31.95
CA SER A 60 4.62 -10.71 -32.21
C SER A 60 5.87 -11.06 -31.41
N SER A 61 7.00 -11.26 -32.09
CA SER A 61 8.32 -11.53 -31.48
C SER A 61 8.78 -10.45 -30.49
N LEU A 62 8.00 -9.37 -30.36
CA LEU A 62 8.13 -8.30 -29.36
C LEU A 62 7.42 -8.59 -28.02
N GLY A 63 6.65 -9.67 -27.91
CA GLY A 63 5.92 -10.07 -26.69
C GLY A 63 6.82 -10.68 -25.62
N SER A 64 7.88 -9.98 -25.22
CA SER A 64 8.71 -10.36 -24.07
C SER A 64 8.43 -9.46 -22.87
N CYS A 65 8.77 -9.93 -21.67
CA CYS A 65 8.71 -9.09 -20.48
C CYS A 65 9.56 -7.82 -20.57
N ASP A 66 10.66 -7.84 -21.34
CA ASP A 66 11.49 -6.64 -21.54
C ASP A 66 10.69 -5.51 -22.20
N TYR A 67 9.78 -5.87 -23.11
CA TYR A 67 8.87 -4.92 -23.71
C TYR A 67 7.87 -4.35 -22.70
N CYS A 68 7.29 -5.16 -21.80
CA CYS A 68 6.46 -4.66 -20.71
C CYS A 68 7.22 -3.64 -19.85
N ILE A 69 8.48 -3.92 -19.52
CA ILE A 69 9.31 -3.06 -18.67
C ILE A 69 9.57 -1.71 -19.37
N MET A 70 9.93 -1.74 -20.66
CA MET A 70 10.13 -0.53 -21.45
C MET A 70 8.83 0.28 -21.62
N TRP A 71 7.73 -0.39 -21.95
CA TRP A 71 6.41 0.22 -22.07
C TRP A 71 6.01 0.91 -20.77
N CYS A 72 6.16 0.22 -19.63
CA CYS A 72 5.92 0.76 -18.30
C CYS A 72 6.71 2.03 -18.01
N ARG A 73 8.03 1.99 -18.24
CA ARG A 73 8.90 3.14 -18.00
C ARG A 73 8.49 4.34 -18.84
N ASN A 74 8.21 4.13 -20.13
CA ASN A 74 7.79 5.20 -21.02
C ASN A 74 6.44 5.79 -20.61
N LEU A 75 5.49 4.94 -20.25
CA LEU A 75 4.15 5.36 -19.85
C LEU A 75 4.17 6.12 -18.52
N CYS A 76 4.82 5.59 -17.48
CA CYS A 76 4.97 6.31 -16.22
C CYS A 76 5.70 7.64 -16.41
N SER A 77 6.76 7.66 -17.24
CA SER A 77 7.49 8.91 -17.55
C SER A 77 6.60 9.94 -18.23
N SER A 78 5.65 9.51 -19.08
CA SER A 78 4.68 10.42 -19.71
C SER A 78 3.75 11.10 -18.71
N PHE A 79 3.54 10.50 -17.53
CA PHE A 79 2.80 11.09 -16.41
C PHE A 79 3.69 11.88 -15.44
N GLY A 80 5.00 11.99 -15.71
CA GLY A 80 5.96 12.58 -14.77
C GLY A 80 6.20 11.72 -13.52
N THR A 81 6.04 10.41 -13.64
CA THR A 81 6.16 9.43 -12.54
C THR A 81 7.20 8.36 -12.87
N SER A 82 7.59 7.56 -11.89
CA SER A 82 8.52 6.43 -12.08
C SER A 82 7.80 5.08 -11.96
N ALA A 83 8.19 4.13 -12.81
CA ALA A 83 7.73 2.74 -12.70
C ALA A 83 8.39 2.07 -11.49
N LEU A 84 7.58 1.54 -10.57
CA LEU A 84 8.03 0.95 -9.30
C LEU A 84 8.53 -0.50 -9.42
N LYS A 85 7.95 -1.30 -10.33
CA LYS A 85 8.15 -2.77 -10.33
C LYS A 85 8.09 -3.37 -11.73
N ASN A 86 8.89 -4.42 -11.96
CA ASN A 86 8.84 -5.26 -13.16
C ASN A 86 7.58 -6.15 -13.11
N PRO A 87 6.60 -5.95 -13.99
CA PRO A 87 5.22 -6.41 -13.74
C PRO A 87 4.75 -7.53 -14.67
N CYS A 88 5.68 -8.11 -15.43
CA CYS A 88 5.32 -9.10 -16.44
C CYS A 88 5.19 -10.49 -15.82
N SER A 89 4.07 -11.15 -16.10
CA SER A 89 3.81 -12.55 -15.74
C SER A 89 3.63 -13.37 -17.02
N TYR A 90 4.42 -14.44 -17.16
CA TYR A 90 4.19 -15.42 -18.22
C TYR A 90 3.20 -16.46 -17.72
N THR A 91 1.99 -16.48 -18.29
CA THR A 91 1.02 -17.55 -18.02
C THR A 91 1.35 -18.82 -18.83
N SER A 92 1.85 -18.65 -20.05
CA SER A 92 2.31 -19.71 -20.96
C SER A 92 3.11 -19.08 -22.11
N PRO A 93 4.11 -19.77 -22.71
CA PRO A 93 4.86 -19.26 -23.88
C PRO A 93 4.00 -19.00 -25.12
N THR A 94 2.79 -19.54 -25.19
CA THR A 94 1.82 -19.31 -26.29
C THR A 94 0.68 -18.38 -25.91
N ALA A 95 0.62 -17.94 -24.65
CA ALA A 95 -0.42 -17.03 -24.18
C ALA A 95 -0.02 -15.57 -24.46
N PRO A 96 -0.99 -14.65 -24.59
CA PRO A 96 -0.73 -13.23 -24.58
C PRO A 96 0.09 -12.82 -23.34
N VAL A 97 0.97 -11.85 -23.54
CA VAL A 97 1.70 -11.25 -22.43
C VAL A 97 0.83 -10.17 -21.82
N TYR A 98 0.55 -10.32 -20.53
CA TYR A 98 -0.15 -9.33 -19.72
C TYR A 98 0.87 -8.44 -19.02
N CYS A 99 0.99 -7.21 -19.50
CA CYS A 99 1.81 -6.21 -18.85
C CYS A 99 0.94 -5.44 -17.86
N GLN A 100 1.23 -5.56 -16.58
CA GLN A 100 0.68 -4.66 -15.56
C GLN A 100 1.67 -3.53 -15.32
N CYS A 101 1.35 -2.50 -14.57
CA CYS A 101 2.27 -1.38 -14.37
C CYS A 101 1.87 -0.56 -13.17
N CYS A 102 2.87 -0.15 -12.37
CA CYS A 102 2.64 0.72 -11.22
C CYS A 102 3.53 1.95 -11.33
N CYS A 103 2.87 3.10 -11.50
CA CYS A 103 3.51 4.40 -11.65
C CYS A 103 3.34 5.21 -10.36
N SER A 104 4.44 5.62 -9.74
CA SER A 104 4.43 6.40 -8.50
C SER A 104 5.04 7.77 -8.67
N LYS A 105 4.42 8.76 -8.00
CA LYS A 105 4.91 10.13 -7.89
C LYS A 105 6.06 10.27 -6.88
N ARG A 106 6.32 9.28 -6.01
CA ARG A 106 7.34 9.43 -4.96
C ARG A 106 8.74 9.44 -5.58
N PRO A 107 9.57 10.47 -5.34
CA PRO A 107 11.00 10.34 -5.58
C PRO A 107 11.49 9.20 -4.68
N SER A 108 12.15 8.22 -5.28
CA SER A 108 12.55 6.93 -4.68
C SER A 108 13.55 7.02 -3.49
N THR A 109 13.67 8.16 -2.83
CA THR A 109 14.74 8.52 -1.89
C THR A 109 14.28 8.82 -0.46
N SER A 110 12.98 8.78 -0.15
CA SER A 110 12.50 9.06 1.22
C SER A 110 12.37 7.78 2.06
N PRO A 111 12.95 7.70 3.27
CA PRO A 111 12.80 6.56 4.17
C PRO A 111 11.32 6.29 4.43
N GLN A 112 10.83 5.09 4.09
CA GLN A 112 9.45 4.69 4.32
C GLN A 112 9.12 4.82 5.81
N LEU A 113 8.18 5.71 6.15
CA LEU A 113 7.42 5.57 7.40
C LEU A 113 6.68 4.22 7.37
N PRO A 114 6.49 3.58 8.53
CA PRO A 114 5.77 2.30 8.60
C PRO A 114 4.38 2.47 7.95
N PRO A 115 4.06 1.70 6.91
CA PRO A 115 2.77 1.78 6.25
C PRO A 115 1.72 1.19 7.18
N ASN A 116 0.79 2.02 7.67
CA ASN A 116 -0.49 1.51 8.14
C ASN A 116 -1.62 2.15 7.33
N PRO A 117 -2.00 1.51 6.22
CA PRO A 117 -3.39 1.54 5.74
C PRO A 117 -3.96 0.11 5.56
N PRO A 118 -5.30 -0.04 5.53
CA PRO A 118 -5.97 -1.33 5.43
C PRO A 118 -5.59 -2.05 4.12
N SER A 119 -5.42 -3.36 4.24
CA SER A 119 -5.08 -4.28 3.15
C SER A 119 -6.16 -4.22 2.08
N VAL A 120 -5.84 -3.67 0.90
CA VAL A 120 -6.70 -3.70 -0.29
C VAL A 120 -6.34 -4.95 -1.07
N GLY A 121 -7.29 -5.85 -1.26
CA GLY A 121 -7.13 -7.11 -1.98
C GLY A 121 -7.37 -7.02 -3.48
N GLN A 122 -7.57 -8.21 -4.03
CA GLN A 122 -6.90 -8.68 -5.23
C GLN A 122 -7.59 -8.31 -6.54
N PHE A 123 -6.79 -8.01 -7.58
CA PHE A 123 -7.22 -8.02 -8.98
C PHE A 123 -7.03 -9.41 -9.55
N THR A 124 -8.12 -10.07 -9.96
CA THR A 124 -8.08 -11.26 -10.80
C THR A 124 -8.66 -10.91 -12.15
N GLY A 125 -7.79 -10.68 -13.12
CA GLY A 125 -8.08 -10.75 -14.56
C GLY A 125 -9.30 -9.98 -15.04
N GLY A 126 -9.09 -8.74 -15.46
CA GLY A 126 -9.97 -8.03 -16.40
C GLY A 126 -11.17 -7.29 -15.78
N ASP A 127 -11.61 -7.67 -14.58
CA ASP A 127 -12.61 -6.87 -13.86
C ASP A 127 -11.90 -5.85 -12.98
N ILE A 128 -12.15 -4.57 -13.24
CA ILE A 128 -11.74 -3.45 -12.40
C ILE A 128 -12.47 -3.59 -11.06
N THR A 129 -11.87 -4.33 -10.13
CA THR A 129 -12.47 -4.64 -8.84
C THR A 129 -12.45 -3.42 -7.93
N ASP A 130 -13.51 -3.30 -7.13
CA ASP A 130 -13.70 -2.25 -6.13
C ASP A 130 -12.57 -2.26 -5.09
N ILE A 131 -11.69 -1.24 -5.13
CA ILE A 131 -10.59 -1.06 -4.17
C ILE A 131 -11.06 -0.88 -2.71
N CYS A 132 -12.34 -0.60 -2.47
CA CYS A 132 -12.91 -0.35 -1.15
C CYS A 132 -13.46 -1.61 -0.48
N THR A 133 -13.43 -2.77 -1.15
CA THR A 133 -13.98 -4.05 -0.68
C THR A 133 -13.53 -4.43 0.75
N PHE A 134 -12.36 -3.96 1.19
CA PHE A 134 -11.75 -4.30 2.47
C PHE A 134 -12.11 -3.34 3.60
N ALA A 135 -12.87 -2.30 3.29
CA ALA A 135 -13.33 -1.30 4.24
C ALA A 135 -14.87 -1.20 4.14
N PRO A 136 -15.62 -2.02 4.90
CA PRO A 136 -17.09 -2.12 4.76
C PRO A 136 -17.85 -0.82 5.08
N GLU A 137 -17.19 0.14 5.73
CA GLU A 137 -17.73 1.48 6.00
C GLU A 137 -17.42 2.50 4.89
N GLN A 138 -16.77 2.07 3.81
CA GLN A 138 -16.44 2.88 2.66
C GLN A 138 -17.40 2.57 1.51
N THR A 139 -17.78 3.62 0.78
CA THR A 139 -18.57 3.55 -0.44
C THR A 139 -17.65 3.73 -1.63
N TYR A 140 -17.69 2.77 -2.54
CA TYR A 140 -16.98 2.85 -3.81
C TYR A 140 -17.64 3.83 -4.77
N LEU A 141 -16.82 4.63 -5.44
CA LEU A 141 -17.27 5.60 -6.43
C LEU A 141 -16.33 5.60 -7.64
N PRO A 142 -16.71 4.98 -8.77
CA PRO A 142 -15.91 5.05 -9.98
C PRO A 142 -16.09 6.41 -10.67
N ILE A 143 -15.00 7.03 -11.11
CA ILE A 143 -15.00 8.28 -11.87
C ILE A 143 -14.27 8.03 -13.19
N ASN A 144 -14.97 8.18 -14.32
CA ASN A 144 -14.38 7.99 -15.65
C ASN A 144 -13.59 9.22 -16.08
N HIS A 145 -12.41 8.98 -16.66
CA HIS A 145 -11.54 10.01 -17.22
C HIS A 145 -11.34 9.79 -18.72
N ALA A 146 -11.27 10.88 -19.49
CA ALA A 146 -11.02 10.78 -20.93
C ALA A 146 -9.55 10.42 -21.24
N ARG A 147 -8.62 10.78 -20.34
CA ARG A 147 -7.18 10.55 -20.52
C ARG A 147 -6.54 10.14 -19.20
N GLY A 148 -5.50 9.32 -19.27
CA GLY A 148 -4.74 8.92 -18.08
C GLY A 148 -4.08 10.08 -17.35
N THR A 149 -3.64 11.11 -18.08
CA THR A 149 -3.10 12.34 -17.48
C THR A 149 -4.09 13.02 -16.56
N ASP A 150 -5.37 13.02 -16.94
CA ASP A 150 -6.42 13.71 -16.18
C ASP A 150 -6.70 12.95 -14.89
N CYS A 151 -6.75 11.61 -14.97
CA CYS A 151 -6.84 10.75 -13.80
C CYS A 151 -5.66 11.01 -12.83
N VAL A 152 -4.42 10.93 -13.33
CA VAL A 152 -3.21 10.97 -12.49
C VAL A 152 -2.93 12.37 -11.93
N LEU A 153 -3.10 13.41 -12.74
CA LEU A 153 -2.70 14.78 -12.38
C LEU A 153 -3.84 15.61 -11.80
N SER A 154 -5.10 15.27 -12.12
CA SER A 154 -6.29 15.99 -11.67
C SER A 154 -7.32 15.05 -11.02
N PRO A 155 -6.95 14.36 -9.93
CA PRO A 155 -7.87 13.45 -9.24
C PRO A 155 -9.11 14.21 -8.76
N GLN A 156 -10.29 13.63 -9.00
CA GLN A 156 -11.58 14.21 -8.64
C GLN A 156 -12.20 13.58 -7.40
N CYS A 157 -11.55 12.59 -6.80
CA CYS A 157 -12.11 11.82 -5.71
C CYS A 157 -12.66 12.64 -4.55
N GLU A 158 -11.87 13.60 -4.08
CA GLU A 158 -12.20 14.43 -2.93
C GLU A 158 -13.48 15.23 -3.20
N ASN A 159 -13.54 15.92 -4.34
CA ASN A 159 -14.69 16.70 -4.75
C ASN A 159 -15.94 15.83 -4.92
N LYS A 160 -15.80 14.65 -5.54
CA LYS A 160 -16.93 13.74 -5.80
C LYS A 160 -17.44 13.05 -4.53
N CYS A 161 -16.58 12.72 -3.57
CA CYS A 161 -17.02 12.27 -2.26
C CYS A 161 -17.75 13.41 -1.51
N GLN A 162 -17.22 14.64 -1.57
CA GLN A 162 -17.82 15.79 -0.89
C GLN A 162 -19.19 16.19 -1.46
N GLU A 163 -19.40 16.10 -2.78
CA GLU A 163 -20.71 16.25 -3.43
C GLU A 163 -21.78 15.31 -2.83
N ARG A 164 -21.36 14.16 -2.28
CA ARG A 164 -22.23 13.17 -1.61
C ARG A 164 -22.28 13.32 -0.08
N GLY A 165 -21.65 14.34 0.48
CA GLY A 165 -21.54 14.52 1.94
C GLY A 165 -20.60 13.52 2.61
N LEU A 166 -19.67 12.92 1.86
CA LEU A 166 -18.69 11.96 2.34
C LEU A 166 -17.28 12.56 2.32
N LEU A 167 -16.36 11.98 3.09
CA LEU A 167 -14.92 12.29 3.04
C LEU A 167 -14.21 11.30 2.11
N SER A 168 -13.24 11.76 1.32
CA SER A 168 -12.35 10.84 0.62
C SER A 168 -11.47 10.08 1.62
N ALA A 169 -11.43 8.76 1.48
CA ALA A 169 -10.59 7.85 2.24
C ALA A 169 -9.37 7.37 1.43
N GLY A 170 -9.40 7.55 0.10
CA GLY A 170 -8.32 7.20 -0.81
C GLY A 170 -8.83 7.12 -2.25
N SER A 171 -7.91 7.20 -3.20
CA SER A 171 -8.18 6.94 -4.60
C SER A 171 -7.03 6.23 -5.30
N GLN A 172 -7.34 5.54 -6.40
CA GLN A 172 -6.39 4.91 -7.29
C GLN A 172 -6.82 5.13 -8.74
N CYS A 173 -5.87 5.53 -9.58
CA CYS A 173 -6.10 5.59 -11.03
C CYS A 173 -5.79 4.25 -11.67
N VAL A 174 -6.73 3.76 -12.47
CA VAL A 174 -6.62 2.52 -13.23
C VAL A 174 -6.80 2.80 -14.71
N GLY A 175 -5.82 2.37 -15.52
CA GLY A 175 -5.93 2.33 -16.96
C GLY A 175 -5.95 0.89 -17.46
N SER A 176 -6.98 0.48 -18.18
CA SER A 176 -7.03 -0.84 -18.80
C SER A 176 -7.23 -0.71 -20.31
N LEU A 177 -6.46 -1.48 -21.08
CA LEU A 177 -6.67 -1.66 -22.51
C LEU A 177 -7.03 -3.13 -22.73
N ILE A 178 -8.29 -3.37 -23.12
CA ILE A 178 -8.76 -4.70 -23.49
C ILE A 178 -8.53 -4.85 -25.01
N SER A 179 -7.89 -5.96 -25.41
CA SER A 179 -7.40 -6.33 -26.75
C SER A 179 -8.16 -5.87 -28.01
N SER A 180 -9.45 -5.57 -27.91
CA SER A 180 -10.30 -5.09 -29.01
C SER A 180 -10.39 -3.58 -29.15
N GLU A 181 -9.89 -2.81 -28.19
CA GLU A 181 -10.01 -1.34 -28.16
C GLU A 181 -8.70 -0.65 -28.53
N GLU A 182 -8.80 0.47 -29.26
CA GLU A 182 -7.65 1.29 -29.62
C GLU A 182 -7.23 2.25 -28.49
N ALA A 183 -8.09 2.45 -27.50
CA ALA A 183 -7.94 3.44 -26.45
C ALA A 183 -8.08 2.83 -25.05
N TYR A 184 -7.26 3.32 -24.12
CA TYR A 184 -7.37 2.93 -22.71
C TYR A 184 -8.65 3.50 -22.09
N THR A 185 -9.34 2.66 -21.33
CA THR A 185 -10.36 3.13 -20.39
C THR A 185 -9.67 3.55 -19.09
N TRP A 186 -9.88 4.80 -18.67
CA TRP A 186 -9.29 5.35 -17.46
C TRP A 186 -10.36 5.59 -16.40
N ILE A 187 -10.18 4.97 -15.23
CA ILE A 187 -11.09 5.08 -14.10
C ILE A 187 -10.29 5.49 -12.87
N GLU A 188 -10.73 6.55 -12.21
CA GLU A 188 -10.34 6.85 -10.84
C GLU A 188 -11.29 6.13 -9.90
N GLN A 189 -10.74 5.15 -9.21
CA GLN A 189 -11.42 4.37 -8.21
C GLN A 189 -11.36 5.12 -6.87
N CYS A 190 -12.52 5.47 -6.31
CA CYS A 190 -12.59 6.21 -5.06
C CYS A 190 -13.21 5.42 -3.93
N CYS A 191 -12.60 5.56 -2.76
CA CYS A 191 -13.24 5.19 -1.51
C CYS A 191 -13.68 6.42 -0.75
N CYS A 192 -15.00 6.56 -0.57
CA CYS A 192 -15.59 7.62 0.24
C CYS A 192 -16.05 7.04 1.57
N ARG A 193 -15.91 7.76 2.68
CA ARG A 193 -16.41 7.34 4.00
C ARG A 193 -17.28 8.41 4.63
N THR A 194 -18.21 7.98 5.47
CA THR A 194 -19.00 8.91 6.28
C THR A 194 -18.07 9.72 7.20
N PRO A 195 -18.25 11.06 7.29
CA PRO A 195 -17.51 11.85 8.26
C PRO A 195 -17.73 11.29 9.67
N PRO A 196 -16.69 11.19 10.51
CA PRO A 196 -16.89 10.80 11.89
C PRO A 196 -17.87 11.79 12.56
N PRO A 197 -18.75 11.32 13.46
CA PRO A 197 -19.66 12.22 14.16
C PRO A 197 -18.87 13.33 14.84
N PRO A 198 -19.42 14.55 14.95
CA PRO A 198 -18.79 15.64 15.68
C PRO A 198 -18.38 15.11 17.05
N ARG A 199 -17.10 15.25 17.42
CA ARG A 199 -16.68 14.88 18.77
C ARG A 199 -17.54 15.70 19.71
N LEU A 200 -18.30 15.02 20.58
CA LEU A 200 -18.98 15.70 21.67
C LEU A 200 -17.89 16.50 22.40
N SER A 201 -18.09 17.82 22.50
CA SER A 201 -17.15 18.67 23.25
C SER A 201 -16.94 18.00 24.61
N PRO A 202 -15.68 17.77 25.04
CA PRO A 202 -15.45 17.13 26.32
C PRO A 202 -16.24 17.91 27.38
N SER A 203 -17.05 17.20 28.16
CA SER A 203 -17.76 17.83 29.28
C SER A 203 -16.75 18.69 30.05
N PRO A 204 -17.09 19.94 30.39
CA PRO A 204 -16.18 20.81 31.11
C PRO A 204 -15.63 20.04 32.31
N PRO A 205 -14.30 20.07 32.54
CA PRO A 205 -13.71 19.33 33.64
C PRO A 205 -14.44 19.71 34.92
N SER A 206 -14.83 18.70 35.71
CA SER A 206 -15.44 18.95 37.01
C SER A 206 -14.57 19.93 37.78
N PRO A 207 -15.17 20.93 38.46
CA PRO A 207 -14.39 21.84 39.28
C PRO A 207 -13.50 21.03 40.23
N PRO A 208 -12.22 21.40 40.38
CA PRO A 208 -11.33 20.70 41.28
C PRO A 208 -11.97 20.63 42.67
N PRO A 209 -11.87 19.50 43.38
CA PRO A 209 -12.35 19.43 44.76
C PRO A 209 -11.71 20.56 45.56
N PRO A 210 -12.46 21.18 46.50
CA PRO A 210 -11.92 22.24 47.34
C PRO A 210 -10.61 21.78 47.95
N SER A 211 -9.55 22.55 47.70
CA SER A 211 -8.20 22.22 48.17
C SER A 211 -8.26 21.99 49.68
N PRO A 212 -7.79 20.83 50.20
CA PRO A 212 -7.67 20.65 51.64
C PRO A 212 -6.80 21.77 52.20
N SER A 213 -7.19 22.31 53.36
CA SER A 213 -6.45 23.36 54.06
C SER A 213 -4.98 22.96 54.17
N PRO A 214 -4.03 23.87 53.85
CA PRO A 214 -2.62 23.56 53.88
C PRO A 214 -2.21 23.11 55.29
N PRO A 215 -1.49 21.98 55.44
CA PRO A 215 -0.84 21.65 56.69
C PRO A 215 0.19 22.75 57.03
N PRO A 216 0.49 22.96 58.32
CA PRO A 216 1.46 23.96 58.77
C PRO A 216 2.80 23.76 58.04
N SER A 217 3.32 24.87 57.54
CA SER A 217 4.51 24.94 56.70
C SER A 217 5.72 24.35 57.43
N VAL A 218 6.18 23.19 56.99
CA VAL A 218 7.49 22.65 57.38
C VAL A 218 8.50 23.19 56.37
N PHE A 219 9.47 23.96 56.86
CA PHE A 219 10.55 24.53 56.07
C PHE A 219 11.23 23.44 55.22
N PRO A 220 11.33 23.60 53.89
CA PRO A 220 12.07 22.66 53.08
C PRO A 220 13.58 22.76 53.39
N PRO A 221 14.29 21.62 53.43
CA PRO A 221 15.74 21.62 53.52
C PRO A 221 16.38 22.27 52.28
N PRO A 222 17.61 22.79 52.41
CA PRO A 222 18.29 23.48 51.31
C PRO A 222 18.47 22.57 50.09
N PRO A 223 18.39 23.13 48.87
CA PRO A 223 18.54 22.35 47.65
C PRO A 223 19.95 21.75 47.56
N PRO A 224 20.09 20.51 47.06
CA PRO A 224 21.38 19.92 46.80
C PRO A 224 22.13 20.68 45.70
N VAL A 225 23.43 20.86 45.92
CA VAL A 225 24.38 21.54 45.03
C VAL A 225 24.40 20.84 43.67
N SER A 226 24.19 21.61 42.60
CA SER A 226 24.17 21.11 41.22
C SER A 226 25.51 20.48 40.83
N PRO A 227 25.52 19.34 40.11
CA PRO A 227 26.75 18.76 39.59
C PRO A 227 27.37 19.63 38.48
N PRO A 228 28.70 19.57 38.30
CA PRO A 228 29.40 20.30 37.26
C PRO A 228 28.99 19.82 35.86
N PRO A 229 29.04 20.71 34.86
CA PRO A 229 28.65 20.38 33.49
C PRO A 229 29.60 19.33 32.88
N PRO A 230 29.08 18.41 32.04
CA PRO A 230 29.91 17.41 31.37
C PRO A 230 30.87 18.05 30.36
N SER A 231 32.11 17.54 30.35
CA SER A 231 33.15 17.96 29.40
C SER A 231 32.73 17.74 27.94
N PRO A 232 33.14 18.64 27.02
CA PRO A 232 32.82 18.52 25.61
C PRO A 232 33.48 17.28 24.98
N SER A 233 32.68 16.49 24.25
CA SER A 233 33.17 15.36 23.47
C SER A 233 34.11 15.81 22.33
N PRO A 234 35.14 15.01 22.01
CA PRO A 234 36.09 15.33 20.94
C PRO A 234 35.40 15.30 19.56
N THR A 235 35.75 16.29 18.75
CA THR A 235 35.26 16.47 17.38
C THR A 235 35.78 15.34 16.49
N PRO A 236 34.93 14.70 15.66
CA PRO A 236 35.38 13.66 14.75
C PRO A 236 36.31 14.23 13.65
N PRO A 237 37.27 13.42 13.16
CA PRO A 237 38.18 13.84 12.11
C PRO A 237 37.47 14.07 10.77
N PRO A 238 37.97 14.97 9.91
CA PRO A 238 37.38 15.27 8.61
C PRO A 238 37.45 14.05 7.70
N SER A 239 36.33 13.78 7.00
CA SER A 239 36.25 12.71 6.01
C SER A 239 37.14 13.00 4.80
N PRO A 240 37.76 11.97 4.19
CA PRO A 240 38.62 12.13 3.03
C PRO A 240 37.84 12.61 1.79
N PRO A 241 38.51 13.32 0.87
CA PRO A 241 37.87 13.85 -0.34
C PRO A 241 37.45 12.73 -1.28
N THR A 242 36.21 12.80 -1.74
CA THR A 242 35.61 11.88 -2.71
C THR A 242 36.36 11.97 -4.05
N PRO A 243 36.76 10.86 -4.67
CA PRO A 243 37.45 10.87 -5.97
C PRO A 243 36.54 11.46 -7.06
N SER A 244 37.15 12.27 -7.94
CA SER A 244 36.45 12.91 -9.05
C SER A 244 35.97 11.88 -10.08
N PRO A 245 34.77 12.07 -10.67
CA PRO A 245 34.25 11.18 -11.69
C PRO A 245 35.10 11.22 -12.98
N PRO A 246 35.21 10.10 -13.71
CA PRO A 246 35.95 10.04 -14.97
C PRO A 246 35.25 10.87 -16.06
N PRO A 247 36.02 11.39 -17.04
CA PRO A 247 35.47 12.17 -18.14
C PRO A 247 34.55 11.33 -19.04
N PRO A 248 33.48 11.91 -19.59
CA PRO A 248 32.55 11.21 -20.46
C PRO A 248 33.23 10.82 -21.77
N THR A 249 33.10 9.54 -22.14
CA THR A 249 33.53 8.99 -23.42
C THR A 249 32.67 9.55 -24.57
N PRO A 250 33.25 9.92 -25.71
CA PRO A 250 32.49 10.43 -26.85
C PRO A 250 31.63 9.32 -27.50
N SER A 251 30.32 9.54 -27.53
CA SER A 251 29.35 8.64 -28.17
C SER A 251 29.50 8.66 -29.70
N ILE A 252 29.86 7.51 -30.26
CA ILE A 252 29.85 7.23 -31.70
C ILE A 252 28.38 6.99 -32.13
N LEU A 253 27.62 8.05 -32.34
CA LEU A 253 26.26 7.96 -32.90
C LEU A 253 26.04 9.11 -33.89
N THR A 254 26.77 9.08 -35.00
CA THR A 254 26.56 10.02 -36.11
C THR A 254 26.92 9.41 -37.47
N LEU A 255 26.54 8.15 -37.72
CA LEU A 255 26.79 7.52 -39.04
C LEU A 255 25.63 6.71 -39.61
N THR A 256 24.38 6.97 -39.19
CA THR A 256 23.23 6.22 -39.72
C THR A 256 22.12 7.10 -40.29
N ARG A 257 22.34 8.43 -40.42
CA ARG A 257 21.33 9.37 -40.94
C ARG A 257 21.55 9.80 -42.39
N HIS A 258 22.49 9.20 -43.13
CA HIS A 258 22.75 9.53 -44.54
C HIS A 258 22.47 8.41 -45.55
N LEU A 259 22.05 7.23 -45.11
CA LEU A 259 21.72 6.12 -46.02
C LEU A 259 20.22 5.98 -46.34
N LEU A 260 19.36 6.83 -45.76
CA LEU A 260 17.91 6.75 -45.95
C LEU A 260 17.34 7.79 -46.95
N TRP A 261 18.19 8.39 -47.79
CA TRP A 261 17.79 9.35 -48.85
C TRP A 261 18.13 8.88 -50.27
N MET A 262 18.49 7.60 -50.45
CA MET A 262 18.83 7.02 -51.78
C MET A 262 18.01 5.78 -52.17
N LEU A 263 16.85 5.56 -51.55
CA LEU A 263 15.85 4.56 -51.97
C LEU A 263 14.47 5.21 -51.94
#